data_AF-A0A7Y9S4N6-F1
#
_entry.id   AF-A0A7Y9S4N6-F1
#
_cell.length_a   1.000
_cell.length_b   1.000
_cell.length_c   1.000
_cell.angle_alpha   90.00
_cell.angle_beta   90.00
_cell.angle_gamma   90.00
#
_symmetry.space_group_name_H-M   'P 1'
#
loop_
_entity.id
_entity.type
_entity.pdbx_description
1 polymer ?
#
loop_
_entity_poly.entity_id
_entity_poly.type
_entity_poly.pdbx_seq_one_letter_code
_entity_poly.pdbx_strand_id
1 'polypeptide(L)'
;MNDHTKTRHSAARAAGVVALAVVGFLLAGCTPQASTPATSNQSTSELTSTSPVTASASATPNGIEKLNGSDIVAQTITNALVAKSVHLTGSFTAPASANTATPSPTPAPHSEAVTIDLTGSATKFTATFIVGDRSIEMRRLNNVIYMKTNQQAALQLGEPRLAQGFVKYGVEDPMVKSWLAFTDAPTMIKNILQADVPGLTYTTGSVTTSGNVPAIQALITENNRLAGTLLVATTGKPYPLRLTMADETGTADFTMTGWAMPPVVTTPAANEMAP
;
A
#
# COMPACT_ATOMS: atom_id res chain seq x y z
N MET A 1 46.31 7.25 -34.51
CA MET A 1 44.95 7.11 -35.07
C MET A 1 44.16 6.32 -34.04
N ASN A 2 43.73 6.98 -32.96
CA ASN A 2 43.04 6.34 -31.84
C ASN A 2 41.64 6.92 -31.77
N ASP A 3 40.68 6.13 -32.24
CA ASP A 3 39.26 6.45 -32.16
C ASP A 3 38.71 5.80 -30.88
N HIS A 4 38.41 6.63 -29.88
CA HIS A 4 37.72 6.24 -28.66
C HIS A 4 36.30 6.81 -28.70
N THR A 5 35.43 6.23 -29.53
CA THR A 5 34.00 6.46 -29.46
C THR A 5 33.43 5.80 -28.20
N LYS A 6 33.22 6.63 -27.17
CA LYS A 6 32.33 6.38 -26.04
C LYS A 6 30.89 6.24 -26.53
N THR A 7 30.35 5.04 -26.50
CA THR A 7 28.89 4.82 -26.44
C THR A 7 28.57 4.30 -25.05
N ARG A 8 28.26 5.21 -24.13
CA ARG A 8 27.67 4.85 -22.84
C ARG A 8 26.21 4.47 -23.11
N HIS A 9 25.92 3.17 -23.05
CA HIS A 9 24.55 2.68 -23.02
C HIS A 9 23.82 3.29 -21.81
N SER A 10 22.67 3.90 -22.09
CA SER A 10 21.74 4.50 -21.15
C SER A 10 21.37 3.49 -20.05
N ALA A 11 21.68 3.82 -18.81
CA ALA A 11 21.22 3.10 -17.64
C ALA A 11 19.72 3.39 -17.42
N ALA A 12 18.87 2.58 -18.04
CA ALA A 12 17.44 2.54 -17.74
C ALA A 12 17.20 1.45 -16.69
N ARG A 13 17.53 1.69 -15.41
CA ARG A 13 17.14 0.81 -14.30
C ARG A 13 17.01 1.60 -12.99
N ALA A 14 15.90 1.35 -12.29
CA ALA A 14 15.58 1.75 -10.93
C ALA A 14 15.06 3.18 -10.72
N ALA A 15 13.77 3.39 -10.99
CA ALA A 15 12.93 4.31 -10.23
C ALA A 15 11.57 3.63 -10.09
N GLY A 16 11.09 3.51 -8.85
CA GLY A 16 9.86 2.79 -8.56
C GLY A 16 9.77 2.36 -7.12
N VAL A 17 9.64 3.35 -6.23
CA VAL A 17 9.30 3.13 -4.83
C VAL A 17 7.91 2.47 -4.69
N VAL A 18 7.09 2.49 -5.77
CA VAL A 18 5.73 1.92 -5.78
C VAL A 18 5.53 0.78 -6.81
N ALA A 19 6.56 -0.01 -7.10
CA ALA A 19 6.38 -1.23 -7.89
C ALA A 19 5.89 -2.42 -7.02
N LEU A 20 4.63 -2.38 -6.55
CA LEU A 20 3.97 -3.55 -5.98
C LEU A 20 3.67 -4.57 -7.10
N ALA A 21 4.56 -5.54 -7.30
CA ALA A 21 4.51 -6.52 -8.39
C ALA A 21 3.28 -7.47 -8.44
N VAL A 22 2.36 -7.42 -7.46
CA VAL A 22 1.17 -8.30 -7.42
C VAL A 22 0.06 -7.88 -8.38
N VAL A 23 0.12 -6.67 -8.92
CA VAL A 23 -0.85 -6.16 -9.88
C VAL A 23 -0.90 -7.01 -11.18
N GLY A 24 0.17 -7.76 -11.51
CA GLY A 24 0.22 -8.59 -12.71
C GLY A 24 -0.81 -9.73 -12.78
N PHE A 25 -1.22 -10.31 -11.64
CA PHE A 25 -2.16 -11.45 -11.65
C PHE A 25 -3.63 -11.03 -11.71
N LEU A 26 -3.98 -9.89 -11.11
CA LEU A 26 -5.33 -9.35 -11.22
C LEU A 26 -5.53 -8.56 -12.52
N LEU A 27 -4.56 -7.79 -13.01
CA LEU A 27 -4.79 -6.96 -14.20
C LEU A 27 -4.67 -7.70 -15.55
N ALA A 28 -4.18 -8.94 -15.57
CA ALA A 28 -4.00 -9.70 -16.81
C ALA A 28 -5.31 -10.39 -17.26
N GLY A 29 -6.33 -9.64 -17.62
CA GLY A 29 -7.52 -10.21 -18.24
C GLY A 29 -8.63 -9.20 -18.49
N CYS A 30 -8.78 -8.75 -19.73
CA CYS A 30 -10.06 -8.27 -20.25
C CYS A 30 -10.07 -8.31 -21.78
N THR A 31 -10.93 -9.16 -22.33
CA THR A 31 -11.60 -8.95 -23.62
C THR A 31 -12.59 -7.79 -23.48
N PRO A 32 -12.83 -6.98 -24.53
CA PRO A 32 -13.55 -5.73 -24.39
C PRO A 32 -15.06 -5.93 -24.24
N GLN A 33 -15.62 -5.43 -23.14
CA GLN A 33 -17.06 -5.22 -22.95
C GLN A 33 -17.34 -3.71 -22.96
N ALA A 34 -18.12 -3.26 -23.94
CA ALA A 34 -18.45 -1.86 -24.13
C ALA A 34 -19.37 -1.35 -23.02
N SER A 35 -19.03 -0.22 -22.41
CA SER A 35 -19.93 0.55 -21.54
C SER A 35 -19.87 2.04 -21.93
N THR A 36 -21.06 2.62 -22.08
CA THR A 36 -21.34 3.99 -22.53
C THR A 36 -21.07 5.01 -21.40
N PRO A 37 -20.54 6.22 -21.68
CA PRO A 37 -20.24 7.20 -20.64
C PRO A 37 -21.49 7.92 -20.12
N ALA A 38 -21.61 8.01 -18.80
CA ALA A 38 -22.54 8.91 -18.12
C ALA A 38 -21.79 10.16 -17.62
N THR A 39 -22.31 11.33 -17.98
CA THR A 39 -21.91 12.65 -17.51
C THR A 39 -22.69 13.01 -16.25
N SER A 40 -22.03 13.45 -15.17
CA SER A 40 -22.66 14.42 -14.25
C SER A 40 -21.65 15.17 -13.34
N ASN A 41 -21.55 16.46 -13.64
CA ASN A 41 -21.38 17.65 -12.80
C ASN A 41 -20.84 17.56 -11.37
N GLN A 42 -19.80 18.39 -11.17
CA GLN A 42 -19.38 18.97 -9.90
C GLN A 42 -20.54 19.72 -9.22
N SER A 43 -20.65 19.57 -7.90
CA SER A 43 -21.28 20.53 -7.01
C SER A 43 -20.36 20.80 -5.84
N THR A 44 -19.97 22.06 -5.72
CA THR A 44 -19.39 22.67 -4.53
C THR A 44 -20.45 22.73 -3.43
N SER A 45 -20.10 22.28 -2.23
CA SER A 45 -20.81 22.64 -1.01
C SER A 45 -19.80 22.88 0.10
N GLU A 46 -19.58 24.17 0.38
CA GLU A 46 -19.19 24.64 1.70
C GLU A 46 -20.20 24.14 2.72
N LEU A 47 -19.71 23.62 3.85
CA LEU A 47 -20.41 23.73 5.12
C LEU A 47 -19.38 23.96 6.23
N THR A 48 -19.41 25.20 6.72
CA THR A 48 -18.95 25.63 8.02
C THR A 48 -19.57 24.79 9.14
N SER A 49 -18.77 24.39 10.12
CA SER A 49 -19.23 24.05 11.47
C SER A 49 -18.08 24.21 12.46
N THR A 50 -18.10 25.34 13.15
CA THR A 50 -17.31 25.64 14.34
C THR A 50 -18.01 25.06 15.56
N SER A 51 -17.33 24.17 16.28
CA SER A 51 -17.58 23.90 17.69
C SER A 51 -16.28 23.46 18.35
N PRO A 52 -15.91 24.04 19.50
CA PRO A 52 -14.63 23.77 20.13
C PRO A 52 -14.67 22.40 20.79
N VAL A 53 -13.86 21.46 20.30
CA VAL A 53 -13.58 20.23 21.03
C VAL A 53 -12.67 20.60 22.18
N THR A 54 -13.18 20.42 23.40
CA THR A 54 -12.45 20.49 24.66
C THR A 54 -11.13 19.77 24.53
N ALA A 55 -10.02 20.49 24.74
CA ALA A 55 -8.67 19.97 24.61
C ALA A 55 -8.48 18.74 25.51
N SER A 56 -8.42 17.57 24.87
CA SER A 56 -7.86 16.37 25.48
C SER A 56 -6.48 16.70 26.03
N ALA A 57 -6.23 16.35 27.29
CA ALA A 57 -4.96 16.57 27.98
C ALA A 57 -3.77 16.37 27.02
N SER A 58 -2.97 17.42 26.80
CA SER A 58 -1.86 17.38 25.86
C SER A 58 -0.91 16.25 26.22
N ALA A 59 -0.95 15.17 25.45
CA ALA A 59 -0.01 14.08 25.58
C ALA A 59 1.40 14.63 25.39
N THR A 60 2.34 14.20 26.23
CA THR A 60 3.72 14.68 26.22
C THR A 60 4.37 14.36 24.87
N PRO A 61 4.96 15.36 24.18
CA PRO A 61 5.71 15.12 22.96
C PRO A 61 6.84 14.11 23.18
N ASN A 62 7.04 13.21 22.23
CA ASN A 62 8.05 12.16 22.27
C ASN A 62 9.42 12.60 21.73
N GLY A 63 9.54 13.84 21.25
CA GLY A 63 10.79 14.45 20.80
C GLY A 63 11.15 14.13 19.35
N ILE A 64 10.35 13.35 18.62
CA ILE A 64 10.64 13.03 17.21
C ILE A 64 10.61 14.27 16.32
N GLU A 65 9.82 15.28 16.68
CA GLU A 65 9.72 16.56 15.98
C GLU A 65 11.02 17.38 15.99
N LYS A 66 11.98 17.00 16.84
CA LYS A 66 13.30 17.66 16.94
C LYS A 66 14.35 17.03 16.02
N LEU A 67 14.01 15.92 15.36
CA LEU A 67 14.92 15.18 14.49
C LEU A 67 14.85 15.71 13.04
N ASN A 68 15.90 15.45 12.27
CA ASN A 68 15.86 15.66 10.82
C ASN A 68 15.04 14.54 10.13
N GLY A 69 14.62 14.77 8.88
CA GLY A 69 13.72 13.86 8.17
C GLY A 69 14.23 12.42 8.08
N SER A 70 15.53 12.23 7.86
CA SER A 70 16.13 10.89 7.79
C SER A 70 16.05 10.16 9.13
N ASP A 71 16.34 10.86 10.23
CA ASP A 71 16.26 10.31 11.59
C ASP A 71 14.81 10.03 12.00
N ILE A 72 13.85 10.87 11.58
CA ILE A 72 12.41 10.61 11.75
C ILE A 72 12.04 9.29 11.09
N VAL A 73 12.41 9.09 9.81
CA VAL A 73 12.10 7.88 9.06
C VAL A 73 12.76 6.65 9.68
N ALA A 74 14.04 6.73 10.01
CA ALA A 74 14.78 5.62 10.62
C ALA A 74 14.18 5.17 11.97
N GLN A 75 13.84 6.13 12.84
CA GLN A 75 13.21 5.84 14.12
C GLN A 75 11.81 5.26 13.93
N THR A 76 11.05 5.77 12.97
CA THR A 76 9.70 5.28 12.64
C THR A 76 9.72 3.82 12.20
N ILE A 77 10.62 3.48 11.27
CA ILE A 77 10.80 2.10 10.79
C ILE A 77 11.19 1.17 11.94
N THR A 78 12.14 1.59 12.78
CA THR A 78 12.56 0.79 13.94
C THR A 78 11.38 0.49 14.85
N ASN A 79 10.53 1.48 15.13
CA ASN A 79 9.35 1.30 15.97
C ASN A 79 8.30 0.41 15.30
N ALA A 80 8.04 0.60 14.00
CA ALA A 80 7.11 -0.22 13.23
C ALA A 80 7.51 -1.72 13.25
N LEU A 81 8.80 -2.02 13.06
CA LEU A 81 9.32 -3.40 13.11
C LEU A 81 9.20 -4.01 14.50
N VAL A 82 9.43 -3.23 15.55
CA VAL A 82 9.25 -3.69 16.95
C VAL A 82 7.79 -3.96 17.28
N ALA A 83 6.85 -3.20 16.72
CA ALA A 83 5.43 -3.39 16.94
C ALA A 83 4.91 -4.72 16.39
N LYS A 84 5.49 -5.23 15.29
CA LYS A 84 5.15 -6.49 14.60
C LYS A 84 3.73 -6.59 14.05
N SER A 85 2.79 -5.78 14.52
CA SER A 85 1.41 -5.74 14.04
C SER A 85 0.89 -4.33 13.86
N VAL A 86 -0.02 -4.19 12.90
CA VAL A 86 -0.67 -2.94 12.50
C VAL A 86 -1.99 -3.26 11.80
N HIS A 87 -2.92 -2.31 11.83
CA HIS A 87 -4.04 -2.22 10.89
C HIS A 87 -3.72 -1.18 9.82
N LEU A 88 -3.57 -1.63 8.58
CA LEU A 88 -3.26 -0.82 7.41
C LEU A 88 -4.47 -0.80 6.49
N THR A 89 -4.92 0.39 6.12
CA THR A 89 -5.96 0.59 5.11
C THR A 89 -5.47 1.57 4.07
N GLY A 90 -5.84 1.41 2.82
CA GLY A 90 -5.51 2.43 1.82
C GLY A 90 -5.65 1.93 0.40
N SER A 91 -5.06 2.68 -0.52
CA SER A 91 -5.08 2.34 -1.93
C SER A 91 -3.74 2.60 -2.60
N PHE A 92 -3.48 1.83 -3.64
CA PHE A 92 -2.42 2.10 -4.61
C PHE A 92 -2.99 2.06 -6.02
N THR A 93 -2.57 3.00 -6.86
CA THR A 93 -2.90 3.05 -8.28
C THR A 93 -1.59 3.01 -9.06
N ALA A 94 -1.36 1.91 -9.79
CA ALA A 94 -0.28 1.82 -10.75
C ALA A 94 -0.52 2.79 -11.91
N PRO A 95 0.53 3.33 -12.55
CA PRO A 95 0.38 4.15 -13.73
C PRO A 95 -0.23 3.26 -14.81
N ALA A 96 -1.08 3.85 -15.66
CA ALA A 96 -1.50 3.17 -16.87
C ALA A 96 -0.23 2.73 -17.61
N SER A 97 -0.04 1.42 -17.77
CA SER A 97 1.18 0.87 -18.35
C SER A 97 1.37 1.54 -19.71
N ALA A 98 2.41 2.35 -19.86
CA ALA A 98 2.82 2.94 -21.13
C ALA A 98 3.39 1.81 -22.01
N ASN A 99 2.54 0.89 -22.43
CA ASN A 99 3.00 -0.29 -23.15
C ASN A 99 3.32 0.09 -24.60
N THR A 100 4.60 0.41 -24.80
CA THR A 100 5.42 0.24 -26.00
C THR A 100 5.08 1.10 -27.22
N ALA A 101 6.12 1.57 -27.90
CA ALA A 101 6.15 2.47 -29.05
C ALA A 101 5.47 1.96 -30.34
N THR A 102 4.47 1.10 -30.23
CA THR A 102 3.57 0.74 -31.32
C THR A 102 2.22 1.42 -31.08
N PRO A 103 1.74 2.28 -32.01
CA PRO A 103 0.39 2.82 -31.93
C PRO A 103 -0.61 1.66 -32.05
N SER A 104 -1.01 1.11 -30.91
CA SER A 104 -2.17 0.23 -30.84
C SER A 104 -3.43 1.10 -30.85
N PRO A 105 -4.42 0.83 -31.70
CA PRO A 105 -5.70 1.57 -31.71
C PRO A 105 -6.57 1.26 -30.47
N THR A 106 -6.11 0.38 -29.58
CA THR A 106 -6.81 0.02 -28.34
C THR A 106 -6.46 1.01 -27.23
N PRO A 107 -7.45 1.59 -26.51
CA PRO A 107 -7.17 2.49 -25.39
C PRO A 107 -6.25 1.83 -24.36
N ALA A 108 -5.31 2.61 -23.82
CA ALA A 108 -4.33 2.18 -22.83
C ALA A 108 -5.00 1.49 -21.63
N PRO A 109 -4.36 0.50 -20.98
CA PRO A 109 -4.95 -0.19 -19.84
C PRO A 109 -5.26 0.81 -18.73
N HIS A 110 -6.49 0.75 -18.21
CA HIS A 110 -6.98 1.58 -17.13
C HIS A 110 -6.10 1.40 -15.88
N SER A 111 -5.72 2.51 -15.25
CA SER A 111 -5.09 2.51 -13.93
C SER A 111 -6.16 2.15 -12.89
N GLU A 112 -6.26 0.89 -12.48
CA GLU A 112 -7.17 0.47 -11.42
C GLU A 112 -6.54 0.67 -10.05
N ALA A 113 -7.29 1.29 -9.13
CA ALA A 113 -6.88 1.39 -7.74
C ALA A 113 -7.06 0.02 -7.05
N VAL A 114 -6.01 -0.43 -6.37
CA VAL A 114 -6.04 -1.57 -5.46
C VAL A 114 -6.33 -1.03 -4.07
N THR A 115 -7.49 -1.36 -3.50
CA THR A 115 -7.80 -1.07 -2.09
C THR A 115 -7.32 -2.23 -1.21
N ILE A 116 -6.73 -1.90 -0.08
CA ILE A 116 -6.18 -2.84 0.89
C ILE A 116 -6.78 -2.54 2.26
N ASP A 117 -7.21 -3.60 2.96
CA ASP A 117 -7.49 -3.60 4.39
C ASP A 117 -6.78 -4.80 5.01
N LEU A 118 -5.72 -4.55 5.78
CA LEU A 118 -4.84 -5.57 6.34
C LEU A 118 -4.67 -5.33 7.84
N THR A 119 -5.00 -6.31 8.66
CA THR A 119 -4.69 -6.30 10.09
C THR A 119 -3.82 -7.50 10.44
N GLY A 120 -2.62 -7.26 10.97
CA GLY A 120 -1.84 -8.29 11.64
C GLY A 120 -0.34 -8.21 11.46
N SER A 121 0.29 -9.37 11.52
CA SER A 121 1.75 -9.59 11.47
C SER A 121 2.12 -10.57 10.37
N ALA A 122 3.43 -10.72 10.14
CA ALA A 122 3.97 -11.66 9.17
C ALA A 122 3.41 -13.10 9.28
N THR A 123 3.05 -13.58 10.47
CA THR A 123 2.59 -14.96 10.68
C THR A 123 1.12 -15.08 11.03
N LYS A 124 0.42 -13.97 11.27
CA LYS A 124 -0.99 -13.98 11.66
C LYS A 124 -1.68 -12.70 11.18
N PHE A 125 -2.58 -12.79 10.22
CA PHE A 125 -3.28 -11.63 9.68
C PHE A 125 -4.66 -11.95 9.10
N THR A 126 -5.48 -10.92 8.94
CA THR A 126 -6.59 -10.85 7.99
C THR A 126 -6.28 -9.78 6.95
N ALA A 127 -6.54 -10.07 5.68
CA ALA A 127 -6.33 -9.12 4.59
C ALA A 127 -7.48 -9.18 3.59
N THR A 128 -7.94 -8.02 3.14
CA THR A 128 -8.87 -7.87 2.03
C THR A 128 -8.22 -7.00 0.96
N PHE A 129 -8.24 -7.49 -0.28
CA PHE A 129 -7.78 -6.77 -1.45
C PHE A 129 -8.94 -6.60 -2.42
N ILE A 130 -9.14 -5.38 -2.93
CA ILE A 130 -10.20 -5.06 -3.89
C ILE A 130 -9.59 -4.34 -5.10
N VAL A 131 -9.88 -4.82 -6.30
CA VAL A 131 -9.43 -4.24 -7.57
C VAL A 131 -10.59 -4.26 -8.56
N GLY A 132 -11.17 -3.10 -8.85
CA GLY A 132 -12.41 -3.02 -9.62
C GLY A 132 -13.55 -3.78 -8.93
N ASP A 133 -14.11 -4.76 -9.62
CA ASP A 133 -15.17 -5.64 -9.10
C ASP A 133 -14.63 -6.96 -8.50
N ARG A 134 -13.31 -7.10 -8.34
CA ARG A 134 -12.66 -8.32 -7.83
C ARG A 134 -12.25 -8.13 -6.38
N SER A 135 -12.53 -9.14 -5.55
CA SER A 135 -12.16 -9.13 -4.14
C SER A 135 -11.49 -10.44 -3.71
N ILE A 136 -10.46 -10.34 -2.90
CA ILE A 136 -9.76 -11.45 -2.25
C ILE A 136 -9.76 -11.21 -0.73
N GLU A 137 -10.23 -12.18 0.03
CA GLU A 137 -10.10 -12.24 1.48
C GLU A 137 -9.07 -13.33 1.85
N MET A 138 -8.13 -12.99 2.73
CA MET A 138 -7.10 -13.89 3.22
C MET A 138 -7.07 -13.89 4.75
N ARG A 139 -6.91 -15.07 5.34
CA ARG A 139 -6.65 -15.25 6.77
C ARG A 139 -5.42 -16.13 6.94
N ARG A 140 -4.40 -15.66 7.63
CA ARG A 140 -3.20 -16.45 7.96
C ARG A 140 -3.18 -16.79 9.43
N LEU A 141 -2.92 -18.07 9.71
CA LEU A 141 -2.57 -18.56 11.04
C LEU A 141 -1.31 -19.43 10.91
N ASN A 142 -0.16 -18.90 11.32
CA ASN A 142 1.15 -19.53 11.23
C ASN A 142 1.52 -19.91 9.78
N ASN A 143 1.56 -21.21 9.47
CA ASN A 143 1.96 -21.74 8.16
C ASN A 143 0.77 -22.11 7.27
N VAL A 144 -0.44 -21.70 7.67
CA VAL A 144 -1.68 -21.95 6.94
C VAL A 144 -2.30 -20.64 6.52
N ILE A 145 -2.72 -20.58 5.26
CA ILE A 145 -3.45 -19.46 4.68
C ILE A 145 -4.80 -19.99 4.22
N TYR A 146 -5.86 -19.28 4.58
CA TYR A 146 -7.19 -19.47 4.05
C TYR A 146 -7.46 -18.32 3.10
N MET A 147 -7.80 -18.62 1.85
CA MET A 147 -8.13 -17.60 0.85
C MET A 147 -9.53 -17.85 0.31
N LYS A 148 -10.30 -16.79 0.16
CA LYS A 148 -11.63 -16.77 -0.47
C LYS A 148 -11.66 -15.60 -1.44
N THR A 149 -12.40 -15.73 -2.52
CA THR A 149 -12.59 -14.63 -3.47
C THR A 149 -14.05 -14.47 -3.84
N ASN A 150 -14.38 -13.41 -4.57
CA ASN A 150 -15.64 -13.39 -5.31
C ASN A 150 -15.52 -14.17 -6.63
N GLN A 151 -16.62 -14.25 -7.39
CA GLN A 151 -16.67 -15.05 -8.61
C GLN A 151 -15.73 -14.54 -9.72
N GLN A 152 -15.62 -13.23 -9.91
CA GLN A 152 -14.75 -12.65 -10.95
C GLN A 152 -13.27 -12.92 -10.66
N ALA A 153 -12.85 -12.74 -9.41
CA ALA A 153 -11.50 -13.07 -8.98
C ALA A 153 -11.20 -14.58 -9.08
N ALA A 154 -12.17 -15.45 -8.76
CA ALA A 154 -12.00 -16.91 -8.87
C ALA A 154 -11.78 -17.36 -10.33
N LEU A 155 -12.53 -16.77 -11.27
CA LEU A 155 -12.38 -17.02 -12.70
C LEU A 155 -11.00 -16.56 -13.20
N GLN A 156 -10.58 -15.36 -12.79
CA GLN A 156 -9.27 -14.80 -13.14
C GLN A 156 -8.10 -15.66 -12.62
N LEU A 157 -8.24 -16.21 -11.41
CA LEU A 157 -7.23 -17.08 -10.80
C LEU A 157 -7.28 -18.53 -11.32
N GLY A 158 -8.31 -18.90 -12.10
CA GLY A 158 -8.52 -20.27 -12.57
C GLY A 158 -8.82 -21.27 -11.44
N GLU A 159 -9.36 -20.81 -10.31
CA GLU A 159 -9.66 -21.63 -9.13
C GLU A 159 -11.10 -21.36 -8.66
N PRO A 160 -12.10 -22.07 -9.24
CA PRO A 160 -13.51 -21.80 -8.99
C PRO A 160 -13.95 -22.10 -7.54
N ARG A 161 -13.19 -22.93 -6.79
CA ARG A 161 -13.51 -23.22 -5.38
C ARG A 161 -13.42 -21.97 -4.50
N LEU A 162 -12.57 -21.01 -4.86
CA LEU A 162 -12.41 -19.75 -4.11
C LEU A 162 -13.68 -18.89 -4.09
N ALA A 163 -14.56 -19.01 -5.09
CA ALA A 163 -15.85 -18.34 -5.10
C ALA A 163 -16.88 -18.99 -4.16
N GLN A 164 -16.66 -20.24 -3.75
CA GLN A 164 -17.60 -21.03 -2.96
C GLN A 164 -17.31 -20.95 -1.47
N GLY A 165 -16.08 -20.60 -1.08
CA GLY A 165 -15.67 -20.48 0.31
C GLY A 165 -14.15 -20.37 0.45
N PHE A 166 -13.66 -20.52 1.68
CA PHE A 166 -12.23 -20.55 1.95
C PHE A 166 -11.59 -21.84 1.45
N VAL A 167 -10.50 -21.69 0.71
CA VAL A 167 -9.58 -22.76 0.35
C VAL A 167 -8.32 -22.63 1.19
N LYS A 168 -7.82 -23.76 1.69
CA LYS A 168 -6.64 -23.83 2.54
C LYS A 168 -5.38 -24.03 1.70
N TYR A 169 -4.36 -23.20 1.94
CA TYR A 169 -3.05 -23.24 1.31
C TYR A 169 -1.94 -23.30 2.36
N GLY A 170 -0.79 -23.86 1.97
CA GLY A 170 0.46 -23.70 2.70
C GLY A 170 1.15 -22.39 2.32
N VAL A 171 2.01 -21.86 3.19
CA VAL A 171 2.76 -20.61 2.92
C VAL A 171 3.73 -20.69 1.73
N GLU A 172 4.12 -21.89 1.32
CA GLU A 172 4.97 -22.12 0.14
C GLU A 172 4.16 -22.37 -1.15
N ASP A 173 2.83 -22.39 -1.08
CA ASP A 173 1.99 -22.62 -2.25
C ASP A 173 2.11 -21.43 -3.23
N PRO A 174 2.43 -21.67 -4.51
CA PRO A 174 2.60 -20.60 -5.50
C PRO A 174 1.41 -19.64 -5.60
N MET A 175 0.19 -20.12 -5.35
CA MET A 175 -1.04 -19.32 -5.42
C MET A 175 -1.02 -18.15 -4.43
N VAL A 176 -0.49 -18.37 -3.22
CA VAL A 176 -0.53 -17.39 -2.12
C VAL A 176 0.83 -16.74 -1.85
N LYS A 177 1.93 -17.34 -2.34
CA LYS A 177 3.30 -16.90 -2.05
C LYS A 177 3.59 -15.47 -2.49
N SER A 178 3.10 -15.06 -3.66
CA SER A 178 3.27 -13.68 -4.16
C SER A 178 2.58 -12.66 -3.26
N TRP A 179 1.40 -12.99 -2.74
CA TRP A 179 0.62 -12.13 -1.84
C TRP A 179 1.30 -11.91 -0.49
N LEU A 180 2.03 -12.92 0.00
CA LEU A 180 2.65 -12.86 1.33
C LEU A 180 3.62 -11.69 1.51
N ALA A 181 4.30 -11.26 0.44
CA ALA A 181 5.20 -10.10 0.46
C ALA A 181 4.50 -8.80 0.89
N PHE A 182 3.17 -8.72 0.74
CA PHE A 182 2.36 -7.52 1.02
C PHE A 182 1.60 -7.62 2.34
N THR A 183 1.71 -8.75 3.03
CA THR A 183 0.95 -9.02 4.27
C THR A 183 1.76 -8.76 5.54
N ASP A 184 3.08 -8.58 5.41
CA ASP A 184 3.95 -8.09 6.48
C ASP A 184 4.10 -6.56 6.37
N ALA A 185 3.07 -5.84 6.81
CA ALA A 185 3.00 -4.38 6.67
C ALA A 185 4.21 -3.63 7.27
N PRO A 186 4.75 -3.95 8.46
CA PRO A 186 5.97 -3.31 8.96
C PRO A 186 7.17 -3.47 8.02
N THR A 187 7.38 -4.67 7.47
CA THR A 187 8.45 -4.93 6.50
C THR A 187 8.17 -4.25 5.16
N MET A 188 6.91 -4.23 4.70
CA MET A 188 6.51 -3.49 3.50
C MET A 188 6.81 -1.99 3.63
N ILE A 189 6.43 -1.37 4.74
CA ILE A 189 6.70 0.04 5.04
C ILE A 189 8.21 0.31 5.06
N LYS A 190 8.99 -0.56 5.72
CA LYS A 190 10.46 -0.47 5.68
C LYS A 190 10.96 -0.48 4.24
N ASN A 191 10.52 -1.42 3.41
CA ASN A 191 11.00 -1.57 2.05
C ASN A 191 10.64 -0.36 1.17
N ILE A 192 9.48 0.26 1.40
CA ILE A 192 9.08 1.50 0.72
C ILE A 192 9.96 2.68 1.18
N LEU A 193 10.16 2.83 2.49
CA LEU A 193 10.88 3.97 3.09
C LEU A 193 12.41 3.79 3.15
N GLN A 194 12.94 2.63 2.76
CA GLN A 194 14.38 2.35 2.65
C GLN A 194 14.68 1.69 1.31
N ALA A 195 13.89 2.01 0.29
CA ALA A 195 14.20 1.58 -1.06
C ALA A 195 15.59 2.10 -1.43
N ASP A 196 16.43 1.23 -2.00
CA ASP A 196 17.76 1.59 -2.51
C ASP A 196 17.61 2.33 -3.85
N VAL A 197 17.05 3.54 -3.76
CA VAL A 197 16.70 4.39 -4.89
C VAL A 197 17.64 5.60 -4.89
N PRO A 198 18.48 5.75 -5.93
CA PRO A 198 19.35 6.90 -6.06
C PRO A 198 18.56 8.22 -6.03
N GLY A 199 19.03 9.19 -5.24
CA GLY A 199 18.39 10.51 -5.15
C GLY A 199 17.17 10.57 -4.23
N LEU A 200 16.85 9.49 -3.51
CA LEU A 200 15.85 9.48 -2.44
C LEU A 200 16.42 10.20 -1.20
N THR A 201 15.69 11.20 -0.71
CA THR A 201 16.07 12.02 0.44
C THR A 201 14.86 12.31 1.33
N TYR A 202 15.13 12.55 2.61
CA TYR A 202 14.11 12.83 3.61
C TYR A 202 14.36 14.18 4.27
N THR A 203 13.33 15.02 4.33
CA THR A 203 13.40 16.31 5.02
C THR A 203 12.26 16.46 6.01
N THR A 204 12.48 17.21 7.09
CA THR A 204 11.44 17.45 8.08
C THR A 204 10.45 18.48 7.54
N GLY A 205 9.17 18.12 7.52
CA GLY A 205 8.07 19.01 7.18
C GLY A 205 7.47 19.66 8.43
N SER A 206 6.20 20.07 8.35
CA SER A 206 5.51 20.76 9.45
C SER A 206 4.95 19.78 10.48
N VAL A 207 4.86 20.23 11.74
CA VAL A 207 4.01 19.58 12.76
C VAL A 207 2.55 19.78 12.34
N THR A 208 1.76 18.71 12.43
CA THR A 208 0.39 18.64 11.92
C THR A 208 -0.42 17.61 12.72
N THR A 209 -1.55 17.15 12.19
CA THR A 209 -2.33 16.05 12.73
C THR A 209 -2.65 15.02 11.64
N SER A 210 -2.82 13.76 12.04
CA SER A 210 -3.47 12.72 11.24
C SER A 210 -4.78 12.35 11.94
N GLY A 211 -5.90 12.84 11.41
CA GLY A 211 -7.16 12.88 12.16
C GLY A 211 -6.98 13.70 13.45
N ASN A 212 -7.19 13.06 14.60
CA ASN A 212 -7.04 13.67 15.93
C ASN A 212 -5.70 13.35 16.61
N VAL A 213 -4.75 12.74 15.90
CA VAL A 213 -3.44 12.35 16.46
C VAL A 213 -2.38 13.39 16.06
N PRO A 214 -1.68 14.02 17.01
CA PRO A 214 -0.55 14.91 16.73
C PRO A 214 0.56 14.18 15.95
N ALA A 215 1.06 14.83 14.91
CA ALA A 215 1.99 14.23 13.96
C ALA A 215 3.09 15.20 13.48
N ILE A 216 4.19 14.66 12.97
CA ILE A 216 5.22 15.38 12.21
C ILE A 216 5.28 14.81 10.80
N GLN A 217 5.53 15.66 9.82
CA GLN A 217 5.79 15.26 8.44
C GLN A 217 7.26 14.93 8.24
N ALA A 218 7.54 13.80 7.60
CA ALA A 218 8.76 13.59 6.84
C ALA A 218 8.41 13.64 5.36
N LEU A 219 9.00 14.60 4.64
CA LEU A 219 8.84 14.76 3.20
C LEU A 219 9.80 13.82 2.49
N ILE A 220 9.27 13.07 1.53
CA ILE A 220 10.00 12.09 0.74
C ILE A 220 10.26 12.73 -0.62
N THR A 221 11.52 12.94 -0.97
CA THR A 221 11.93 13.62 -2.20
C THR A 221 12.80 12.67 -3.02
N GLU A 222 12.45 12.47 -4.28
CA GLU A 222 13.21 11.70 -5.25
C GLU A 222 13.69 12.65 -6.36
N ASN A 223 15.00 12.65 -6.65
CA ASN A 223 15.57 13.50 -7.70
C ASN A 223 15.18 14.99 -7.56
N ASN A 224 15.17 15.50 -6.33
CA ASN A 224 14.75 16.87 -5.97
C ASN A 224 13.27 17.20 -6.26
N ARG A 225 12.42 16.20 -6.43
CA ARG A 225 10.96 16.35 -6.56
C ARG A 225 10.26 15.67 -5.40
N LEU A 226 9.26 16.34 -4.82
CA LEU A 226 8.44 15.74 -3.78
C LEU A 226 7.71 14.52 -4.35
N ALA A 227 8.08 13.34 -3.84
CA ALA A 227 7.51 12.05 -4.22
C ALA A 227 6.50 11.56 -3.17
N GLY A 228 6.53 12.09 -1.94
CA GLY A 228 5.58 11.65 -0.92
C GLY A 228 5.72 12.35 0.42
N THR A 229 4.90 11.91 1.36
CA THR A 229 4.88 12.39 2.74
C THR A 229 4.54 11.25 3.68
N LEU A 230 5.32 11.13 4.74
CA LEU A 230 5.07 10.25 5.87
C LEU A 230 4.63 11.08 7.08
N LEU A 231 3.45 10.79 7.63
CA LEU A 231 3.01 11.33 8.91
C LEU A 231 3.40 10.37 10.03
N VAL A 232 4.04 10.89 11.07
CA VAL A 232 4.53 10.11 12.21
C VAL A 232 4.01 10.68 13.52
N ALA A 233 3.57 9.83 14.44
CA ALA A 233 3.06 10.26 15.74
C ALA A 233 4.11 11.00 16.58
N THR A 234 3.76 12.19 17.08
CA THR A 234 4.63 12.98 17.98
C THR A 234 4.38 12.72 19.46
N THR A 235 3.47 11.81 19.79
CA THR A 235 3.13 11.43 21.17
C THR A 235 3.19 9.91 21.32
N GLY A 236 3.71 9.42 22.44
CA GLY A 236 3.92 7.99 22.63
C GLY A 236 5.02 7.44 21.72
N LYS A 237 4.89 6.21 21.22
CA LYS A 237 5.86 5.65 20.27
C LYS A 237 5.67 6.29 18.88
N PRO A 238 6.75 6.64 18.17
CA PRO A 238 6.69 7.31 16.88
C PRO A 238 6.32 6.33 15.76
N TYR A 239 5.06 5.90 15.75
CA TYR A 239 4.54 5.04 14.71
C TYR A 239 4.16 5.83 13.46
N PRO A 240 4.29 5.23 12.27
CA PRO A 240 3.75 5.85 11.07
C PRO A 240 2.23 5.82 11.14
N LEU A 241 1.61 6.93 10.75
CA LEU A 241 0.17 7.16 10.80
C LEU A 241 -0.44 7.20 9.40
N ARG A 242 0.26 7.81 8.45
CA ARG A 242 -0.16 7.88 7.06
C ARG A 242 1.07 7.97 6.15
N LEU A 243 1.03 7.28 5.03
CA LEU A 243 2.03 7.36 3.96
C LEU A 243 1.31 7.69 2.66
N THR A 244 1.66 8.83 2.07
CA THR A 244 1.22 9.22 0.73
C THR A 244 2.41 9.23 -0.20
N MET A 245 2.32 8.58 -1.35
CA MET A 245 3.34 8.58 -2.41
C MET A 245 2.68 8.93 -3.75
N ALA A 246 3.40 9.65 -4.59
CA ALA A 246 3.03 9.95 -5.97
C ALA A 246 4.31 10.15 -6.78
N ASP A 247 4.64 9.18 -7.63
CA ASP A 247 5.79 9.20 -8.54
C ASP A 247 5.38 8.68 -9.93
N GLU A 248 6.34 8.52 -10.85
CA GLU A 248 6.07 7.95 -12.17
C GLU A 248 5.54 6.50 -12.14
N THR A 249 5.70 5.81 -11.01
CA THR A 249 5.25 4.43 -10.78
C THR A 249 3.92 4.34 -10.05
N GLY A 250 3.26 5.48 -9.84
CA GLY A 250 1.86 5.54 -9.45
C GLY A 250 1.63 6.36 -8.19
N THR A 251 0.45 6.19 -7.60
CA THR A 251 0.07 6.88 -6.37
C THR A 251 -0.31 5.88 -5.29
N ALA A 252 0.09 6.15 -4.05
CA ALA A 252 -0.31 5.36 -2.90
C ALA A 252 -0.77 6.28 -1.76
N ASP A 253 -1.77 5.83 -1.02
CA ASP A 253 -2.25 6.49 0.19
C ASP A 253 -2.65 5.41 1.20
N PHE A 254 -1.85 5.28 2.25
CA PHE A 254 -2.06 4.29 3.30
C PHE A 254 -2.20 4.99 4.65
N THR A 255 -3.20 4.58 5.42
CA THR A 255 -3.39 4.94 6.82
C THR A 255 -3.08 3.73 7.70
N MET A 256 -2.42 3.97 8.82
CA MET A 256 -1.94 2.92 9.73
C MET A 256 -2.40 3.21 11.16
N THR A 257 -3.03 2.24 11.78
CA THR A 257 -3.54 2.32 13.16
C THR A 257 -3.31 0.99 13.90
N GLY A 258 -3.71 0.90 15.17
CA GLY A 258 -3.68 -0.38 15.89
C GLY A 258 -2.28 -0.99 16.07
N TRP A 259 -1.23 -0.16 16.08
CA TRP A 259 0.15 -0.63 16.23
C TRP A 259 0.35 -1.46 17.51
N ALA A 260 1.08 -2.56 17.39
CA ALA A 260 1.39 -3.50 18.47
C ALA A 260 0.15 -4.15 19.12
N MET A 261 -1.02 -4.06 18.50
CA MET A 261 -2.20 -4.81 18.92
C MET A 261 -2.17 -6.20 18.30
N PRO A 262 -2.26 -7.29 19.09
CA PRO A 262 -2.28 -8.64 18.55
C PRO A 262 -3.49 -8.84 17.63
N PRO A 263 -3.31 -9.36 16.41
CA PRO A 263 -4.44 -9.56 15.51
C PRO A 263 -5.34 -10.69 15.99
N VAL A 264 -6.65 -10.43 15.93
CA VAL A 264 -7.69 -11.44 16.15
C VAL A 264 -7.96 -12.10 14.81
N VAL A 265 -7.48 -13.32 14.65
CA VAL A 265 -7.67 -14.12 13.43
C VAL A 265 -8.17 -15.49 13.86
N THR A 266 -9.27 -15.92 13.27
CA THR A 266 -9.89 -17.22 13.51
C THR A 266 -9.77 -18.09 12.26
N THR A 267 -9.67 -19.40 12.48
CA THR A 267 -9.85 -20.39 11.41
C THR A 267 -11.28 -20.27 10.87
N PRO A 268 -11.49 -20.29 9.55
CA PRO A 268 -12.85 -20.35 9.00
C PRO A 268 -13.62 -21.54 9.54
N ALA A 269 -14.90 -21.35 9.84
CA ALA A 269 -15.79 -22.42 10.24
C ALA A 269 -16.05 -23.39 9.09
N ALA A 270 -16.49 -24.62 9.39
CA ALA A 270 -16.69 -25.65 8.38
C ALA A 270 -17.68 -25.23 7.26
N ASN A 271 -18.67 -24.42 7.59
CA ASN A 271 -19.64 -23.86 6.64
C ASN A 271 -19.11 -22.65 5.84
N GLU A 272 -17.94 -22.12 6.18
CA GLU A 272 -17.25 -21.07 5.42
C GLU A 272 -16.21 -21.64 4.45
N MET A 273 -15.84 -22.93 4.59
CA MET A 273 -14.89 -23.61 3.73
C MET A 273 -15.53 -23.95 2.38
N ALA A 274 -14.73 -23.91 1.32
CA ALA A 274 -15.16 -24.48 0.04
C ALA A 274 -15.38 -26.00 0.18
N PRO A 275 -16.37 -26.58 -0.54
CA PRO A 275 -16.66 -28.01 -0.51
C PRO A 275 -15.54 -28.87 -1.10
#